data_AF-A0A7X8YGF6-F1
#
_entry.id   AF-A0A7X8YGF6-F1
#
_cell.length_a   1.000
_cell.length_b   1.000
_cell.length_c   1.000
_cell.angle_alpha   90.00
_cell.angle_beta   90.00
_cell.angle_gamma   90.00
#
_symmetry.space_group_name_H-M   'P 1'
#
loop_
_entity.id
_entity.type
_entity.pdbx_description
1 polymer ?
#
loop_
_entity_poly.entity_id
_entity_poly.type
_entity_poly.pdbx_seq_one_letter_code
_entity_poly.pdbx_strand_id
1 'polypeptide(L)'
;MEGVKTTDECVHTDVVGETQETTHCTSDFELYSKINELSDDEPIIVDFDETLWLRNSTESFLAMVTPSVWVGFWLQLLGMLSPWRWLSPNDPEHTRDWIRVLVVTIVAPWSIGQWRRAASQQATQYINRPLYDALIQSKQPIFVASYGFRFVIQPLLDALSCNWQLAVASDLKNAPKLRQEGKGAAVVRILGEASVNSGLSISDSQLDKDLFAMTRYSALIRWPNAKYEQAGLKPMLPFAYLKKVKRPNESYFTRAILGHDYLVLLLTFTLVSSTPWLSAISLFLFVLSYFTAYEIGYNENDRLGLRYEAHPKVSDAYQKLAKNYVPTFAWVCSALLAVPAAITASYVDGGVSSVFEGGVGGAAVNIWLVFMGLIIAVRIVFAWFNRLTEVGRMVPMLILQLARSVGYLLIFTTTSVGVFFLVSQALSKWIPYLVYRCGGSRERCPNHMINAMLLCCFLFALSMAGDNASIWDDWSTWVILGYSAARAVIELRKFLPHFKLLQPVVQPQTEQQ
;
A
#
# COMPACT_ATOMS: atom_id res chain seq x y z
N MET A 1 0.54 4.54 -31.21
CA MET A 1 1.65 4.73 -32.16
C MET A 1 2.14 6.14 -31.99
N GLU A 2 3.22 6.30 -31.23
CA GLU A 2 4.00 7.52 -30.98
C GLU A 2 5.14 7.00 -30.08
N GLY A 3 6.33 6.74 -30.63
CA GLY A 3 7.43 7.70 -30.58
C GLY A 3 8.54 7.14 -29.67
N VAL A 4 9.24 6.12 -30.15
CA VAL A 4 10.42 5.52 -29.48
C VAL A 4 11.56 6.53 -29.56
N LYS A 5 12.01 7.03 -28.40
CA LYS A 5 13.23 7.83 -28.28
C LYS A 5 14.43 6.89 -28.27
N THR A 6 15.29 7.08 -29.26
CA THR A 6 16.64 6.52 -29.39
C THR A 6 17.50 6.95 -28.21
N THR A 7 18.12 5.99 -27.54
CA THR A 7 19.12 6.19 -26.50
C THR A 7 20.49 6.42 -27.12
N ASP A 8 21.15 7.48 -26.65
CA ASP A 8 22.52 7.87 -26.98
C ASP A 8 23.53 6.76 -26.64
N GLU A 9 24.38 6.45 -27.62
CA GLU A 9 25.58 5.62 -27.46
C GLU A 9 26.67 6.44 -26.77
N CYS A 10 26.94 6.13 -25.50
CA CYS A 10 28.13 6.60 -24.80
C CYS A 10 29.32 5.71 -25.18
N VAL A 11 30.26 6.30 -25.93
CA VAL A 11 31.58 5.74 -26.24
C VAL A 11 32.38 5.62 -24.94
N HIS A 12 32.59 4.39 -24.47
CA HIS A 12 33.61 4.08 -23.46
C HIS A 12 34.90 3.69 -24.17
N THR A 13 35.96 4.43 -23.84
CA THR A 13 37.35 4.12 -24.19
C THR A 13 37.80 2.85 -23.47
N ASP A 14 38.18 1.84 -24.25
CA ASP A 14 38.78 0.59 -23.78
C ASP A 14 40.14 0.84 -23.12
N VAL A 15 40.22 0.61 -21.81
CA VAL A 15 41.48 0.35 -21.11
C VAL A 15 41.64 -1.16 -21.06
N VAL A 16 42.54 -1.69 -21.90
CA VAL A 16 42.88 -3.11 -21.97
C VAL A 16 43.66 -3.50 -20.70
N GLY A 17 42.94 -4.01 -19.70
CA GLY A 17 43.48 -4.93 -18.71
C GLY A 17 42.97 -6.33 -19.02
N GLU A 18 43.83 -7.35 -18.97
CA GLU A 18 43.45 -8.76 -19.11
C GLU A 18 42.32 -9.09 -18.12
N THR A 19 41.08 -9.13 -18.60
CA THR A 19 39.94 -9.61 -17.82
C THR A 19 40.11 -11.11 -17.62
N GLN A 20 40.47 -11.52 -16.40
CA GLN A 20 40.38 -12.92 -15.99
C GLN A 20 38.95 -13.42 -16.28
N GLU A 21 38.82 -14.49 -17.06
CA GLU A 21 37.53 -15.13 -17.31
C GLU A 21 37.01 -15.75 -16.01
N THR A 22 36.10 -15.06 -15.33
CA THR A 22 35.38 -15.60 -14.17
C THR A 22 34.55 -16.81 -14.61
N THR A 23 34.78 -17.96 -13.98
CA THR A 23 33.96 -19.15 -14.26
C THR A 23 32.69 -19.11 -13.40
N HIS A 24 31.52 -19.08 -14.06
CA HIS A 24 30.22 -19.02 -13.40
C HIS A 24 29.57 -20.40 -13.27
N CYS A 25 29.21 -20.80 -12.05
CA CYS A 25 28.38 -21.97 -11.78
C CYS A 25 26.90 -21.59 -11.85
N THR A 26 26.11 -22.41 -12.53
CA THR A 26 24.67 -22.18 -12.73
C THR A 26 23.79 -23.26 -12.09
N SER A 27 24.40 -24.33 -11.59
CA SER A 27 23.69 -25.44 -10.94
C SER A 27 24.35 -25.88 -9.62
N ASP A 28 23.54 -26.47 -8.74
CA ASP A 28 23.99 -27.04 -7.47
C ASP A 28 25.10 -28.09 -7.68
N PHE A 29 24.99 -28.91 -8.73
CA PHE A 29 25.98 -29.94 -9.05
C PHE A 29 27.35 -29.33 -9.40
N GLU A 30 27.37 -28.31 -10.26
CA GLU A 30 28.59 -27.58 -10.59
C GLU A 30 29.21 -26.93 -9.35
N LEU A 31 28.39 -26.30 -8.51
CA LEU A 31 28.85 -25.68 -7.26
C LEU A 31 29.57 -26.70 -6.37
N TYR A 32 28.95 -27.86 -6.12
CA TYR A 32 29.55 -28.87 -5.24
C TYR A 32 30.80 -29.50 -5.83
N SER A 33 30.89 -29.65 -7.16
CA SER A 33 32.14 -30.03 -7.83
C SER A 33 33.23 -28.99 -7.57
N LYS A 34 32.90 -27.70 -7.74
CA LYS A 34 33.87 -26.62 -7.56
C LYS A 34 34.36 -26.47 -6.13
N ILE A 35 33.49 -26.65 -5.12
CA ILE A 35 33.92 -26.67 -3.72
C ILE A 35 34.99 -27.74 -3.47
N ASN A 36 34.90 -28.90 -4.13
CA ASN A 36 35.88 -29.98 -3.98
C ASN A 36 37.16 -29.76 -4.81
N GLU A 37 37.13 -28.89 -5.82
CA GLU A 37 38.29 -28.57 -6.67
C GLU A 37 39.21 -27.49 -6.06
N LEU A 38 38.68 -26.69 -5.13
CA LEU A 38 39.46 -25.63 -4.46
C LEU A 38 40.58 -26.21 -3.60
N SER A 39 41.72 -25.53 -3.54
CA SER A 39 42.78 -25.87 -2.58
C SER A 39 42.41 -25.46 -1.16
N ASP A 40 43.03 -26.08 -0.15
CA ASP A 40 42.72 -25.86 1.27
C ASP A 40 42.89 -24.40 1.73
N ASP A 41 43.65 -23.57 0.99
CA ASP A 41 43.90 -22.15 1.25
C ASP A 41 43.02 -21.17 0.46
N GLU A 42 42.27 -21.66 -0.54
CA GLU A 42 41.35 -20.83 -1.33
C GLU A 42 40.04 -20.59 -0.56
N PRO A 43 39.65 -19.33 -0.29
CA PRO A 43 38.49 -19.05 0.56
C PRO A 43 37.17 -19.26 -0.17
N ILE A 44 36.16 -19.66 0.60
CA ILE A 44 34.77 -19.68 0.17
C ILE A 44 34.03 -18.51 0.83
N ILE A 45 33.51 -17.60 0.02
CA ILE A 45 32.77 -16.42 0.45
C ILE A 45 31.28 -16.65 0.15
N VAL A 46 30.47 -16.86 1.18
CA VAL A 46 29.05 -17.19 1.06
C VAL A 46 28.18 -16.01 1.48
N ASP A 47 27.17 -15.67 0.67
CA ASP A 47 26.13 -14.76 1.11
C ASP A 47 25.22 -15.43 2.15
N PHE A 48 24.68 -14.62 3.05
CA PHE A 48 23.87 -15.14 4.14
C PHE A 48 22.39 -15.24 3.78
N ASP A 49 21.77 -14.12 3.42
CA ASP A 49 20.34 -14.02 3.21
C ASP A 49 19.94 -14.71 1.92
N GLU A 50 18.90 -15.53 1.94
CA GLU A 50 18.37 -16.28 0.79
C GLU A 50 19.36 -17.27 0.13
N THR A 51 20.62 -17.35 0.61
CA THR A 51 21.67 -18.28 0.18
C THR A 51 22.01 -19.33 1.24
N LEU A 52 22.77 -18.96 2.28
CA LEU A 52 23.08 -19.87 3.39
C LEU A 52 21.85 -20.08 4.28
N TRP A 53 21.12 -19.00 4.55
CA TRP A 53 19.88 -19.00 5.31
C TRP A 53 18.73 -18.64 4.38
N LEU A 54 17.78 -19.55 4.18
CA LEU A 54 16.76 -19.48 3.11
C LEU A 54 15.66 -18.43 3.34
N ARG A 55 15.92 -17.43 4.17
CA ARG A 55 15.05 -16.29 4.48
C ARG A 55 15.87 -15.02 4.51
N ASN A 56 15.20 -13.88 4.41
CA ASN A 56 15.82 -12.60 4.66
C ASN A 56 15.92 -12.36 6.18
N SER A 57 17.14 -12.25 6.71
CA SER A 57 17.45 -12.06 8.14
C SER A 57 16.87 -10.77 8.70
N THR A 58 16.92 -9.69 7.91
CA THR A 58 16.38 -8.39 8.31
C THR A 58 14.86 -8.44 8.47
N GLU A 59 14.15 -9.01 7.49
CA GLU A 59 12.69 -9.16 7.60
C GLU A 59 12.32 -10.11 8.75
N SER A 60 13.07 -11.18 8.96
CA SER A 60 12.81 -12.13 10.05
C SER A 60 13.01 -11.51 11.43
N PHE A 61 14.06 -10.69 11.60
CA PHE A 61 14.27 -9.87 12.78
C PHE A 61 13.06 -8.98 13.06
N LEU A 62 12.60 -8.23 12.05
CA LEU A 62 11.47 -7.32 12.17
C LEU A 62 10.14 -8.04 12.46
N ALA A 63 9.93 -9.21 11.87
CA ALA A 63 8.70 -10.00 12.02
C ALA A 63 8.57 -10.64 13.41
N MET A 64 9.69 -10.91 14.07
CA MET A 64 9.72 -11.56 15.39
C MET A 64 9.38 -10.61 16.55
N VAL A 65 9.50 -9.29 16.34
CA VAL A 65 9.34 -8.31 17.42
C VAL A 65 7.89 -8.29 17.93
N THR A 66 7.73 -8.52 19.23
CA THR A 66 6.43 -8.47 19.91
C THR A 66 6.29 -7.20 20.75
N PRO A 67 5.10 -6.57 20.82
CA PRO A 67 3.86 -6.94 20.12
C PRO A 67 3.91 -6.57 18.62
N SER A 68 3.52 -7.51 17.76
CA SER A 68 3.66 -7.39 16.29
C SER A 68 2.80 -6.27 15.69
N VAL A 69 1.66 -5.96 16.30
CA VAL A 69 0.78 -4.85 15.88
C VAL A 69 1.49 -3.50 15.99
N TRP A 70 2.25 -3.28 17.07
CA TRP A 70 2.98 -2.03 17.30
C TRP A 70 4.07 -1.82 16.24
N VAL A 71 4.85 -2.87 15.98
CA VAL A 71 5.92 -2.83 14.97
C VAL A 71 5.34 -2.74 13.56
N GLY A 72 4.26 -3.48 13.29
CA GLY A 72 3.50 -3.40 12.05
C GLY A 72 2.97 -1.99 11.78
N PHE A 73 2.52 -1.28 12.82
CA PHE A 73 2.09 0.11 12.69
C PHE A 73 3.22 1.00 12.16
N TRP A 74 4.38 0.98 12.81
CA TRP A 74 5.53 1.79 12.40
C TRP A 74 6.07 1.42 11.02
N LEU A 75 6.18 0.12 10.71
CA LEU A 75 6.66 -0.34 9.41
C LEU A 75 5.70 0.05 8.27
N GLN A 76 4.39 -0.02 8.49
CA GLN A 76 3.40 0.40 7.50
C GLN A 76 3.36 1.92 7.34
N LEU A 77 3.47 2.68 8.44
CA LEU A 77 3.58 4.14 8.40
C LEU A 77 4.82 4.58 7.61
N LEU A 78 5.97 3.95 7.87
CA LEU A 78 7.19 4.16 7.09
C LEU A 78 6.98 3.83 5.61
N GLY A 79 6.30 2.73 5.28
CA GLY A 79 5.94 2.41 3.89
C GLY A 79 4.98 3.42 3.25
N MET A 80 4.14 4.11 4.03
CA MET A 80 3.28 5.17 3.54
C MET A 80 4.03 6.47 3.25
N LEU A 81 4.93 6.87 4.15
CA LEU A 81 5.74 8.09 4.04
C LEU A 81 6.91 7.92 3.07
N SER A 82 7.47 6.70 3.00
CA SER A 82 8.62 6.31 2.19
C SER A 82 9.83 7.27 2.30
N PRO A 83 10.30 7.60 3.52
CA PRO A 83 11.32 8.64 3.73
C PRO A 83 12.67 8.33 3.05
N TRP A 84 12.98 7.05 2.83
CA TRP A 84 14.17 6.62 2.11
C TRP A 84 14.24 7.15 0.66
N ARG A 85 13.09 7.42 0.02
CA ARG A 85 13.08 8.00 -1.34
C ARG A 85 13.61 9.43 -1.38
N TRP A 86 13.57 10.14 -0.25
CA TRP A 86 14.14 11.49 -0.14
C TRP A 86 15.63 11.45 0.19
N LEU A 87 16.04 10.48 1.00
CA LEU A 87 17.42 10.34 1.45
C LEU A 87 18.34 9.72 0.40
N SER A 88 17.83 8.78 -0.38
CA SER A 88 18.56 8.15 -1.49
C SER A 88 17.62 7.95 -2.69
N PRO A 89 17.49 8.96 -3.56
CA PRO A 89 16.64 8.86 -4.75
C PRO A 89 17.10 7.79 -5.73
N ASN A 90 18.42 7.59 -5.84
CA ASN A 90 19.03 6.66 -6.79
C ASN A 90 19.00 5.20 -6.30
N ASP A 91 18.96 5.00 -4.98
CA ASP A 91 18.93 3.67 -4.38
C ASP A 91 18.06 3.62 -3.11
N PRO A 92 16.73 3.68 -3.29
CA PRO A 92 15.78 3.79 -2.20
C PRO A 92 15.65 2.50 -1.38
N GLU A 93 15.83 1.33 -1.99
CA GLU A 93 15.60 0.04 -1.34
C GLU A 93 16.69 -0.28 -0.30
N HIS A 94 17.92 0.09 -0.58
CA HIS A 94 19.04 -0.07 0.36
C HIS A 94 18.88 0.79 1.62
N THR A 95 18.44 2.03 1.45
CA THR A 95 18.17 2.93 2.57
C THR A 95 16.92 2.53 3.35
N ARG A 96 15.94 1.91 2.67
CA ARG A 96 14.68 1.45 3.26
C ARG A 96 14.92 0.50 4.43
N ASP A 97 15.69 -0.56 4.23
CA ASP A 97 15.84 -1.60 5.23
C ASP A 97 16.61 -1.10 6.46
N TRP A 98 17.62 -0.23 6.25
CA TRP A 98 18.29 0.48 7.34
C TRP A 98 17.35 1.34 8.17
N ILE A 99 16.54 2.18 7.54
CA ILE A 99 15.56 3.00 8.26
C ILE A 99 14.56 2.13 9.02
N ARG A 100 14.07 1.04 8.41
CA ARG A 100 13.13 0.13 9.06
C ARG A 100 13.72 -0.49 10.32
N VAL A 101 14.95 -1.00 10.25
CA VAL A 101 15.63 -1.59 11.41
C VAL A 101 15.95 -0.53 12.46
N LEU A 102 16.41 0.65 12.06
CA LEU A 102 16.68 1.77 12.97
C LEU A 102 15.44 2.18 13.75
N VAL A 103 14.34 2.45 13.05
CA VAL A 103 13.08 2.88 13.67
C VAL A 103 12.55 1.80 14.60
N VAL A 104 12.53 0.53 14.18
CA VAL A 104 12.07 -0.57 15.03
C VAL A 104 12.94 -0.73 16.28
N THR A 105 14.25 -0.56 16.16
CA THR A 105 15.16 -0.60 17.32
C THR A 105 14.90 0.57 18.28
N ILE A 106 14.51 1.74 17.78
CA ILE A 106 14.14 2.90 18.61
C ILE A 106 12.80 2.69 19.31
N VAL A 107 11.76 2.27 18.58
CA VAL A 107 10.38 2.15 19.13
C VAL A 107 10.13 0.84 19.88
N ALA A 108 11.03 -0.14 19.73
CA ALA A 108 11.00 -1.44 20.40
C ALA A 108 12.44 -1.90 20.74
N PRO A 109 13.12 -1.26 21.70
CA PRO A 109 14.53 -1.55 22.03
C PRO A 109 14.78 -2.98 22.52
N TRP A 110 13.75 -3.64 23.06
CA TRP A 110 13.80 -5.06 23.46
C TRP A 110 13.88 -6.02 22.27
N SER A 111 13.67 -5.56 21.03
CA SER A 111 13.74 -6.36 19.80
C SER A 111 15.06 -7.12 19.68
N ILE A 112 16.19 -6.48 20.01
CA ILE A 112 17.52 -7.12 19.96
C ILE A 112 17.59 -8.31 20.93
N GLY A 113 17.09 -8.14 22.16
CA GLY A 113 17.06 -9.20 23.17
C GLY A 113 16.13 -10.35 22.78
N GLN A 114 14.97 -10.05 22.20
CA GLN A 114 14.04 -11.05 21.67
C GLN A 114 14.68 -11.84 20.53
N TRP A 115 15.31 -11.15 19.59
CA TRP A 115 15.98 -11.78 18.45
C TRP A 115 17.08 -12.73 18.88
N ARG A 116 17.96 -12.32 19.80
CA ARG A 116 19.04 -13.20 20.29
C ARG A 116 18.53 -14.52 20.88
N ARG A 117 17.41 -14.48 21.59
CA ARG A 117 16.77 -15.70 22.13
C ARG A 117 16.17 -16.56 21.02
N ALA A 118 15.52 -15.92 20.05
CA ALA A 118 14.86 -16.60 18.93
C ALA A 118 15.81 -17.17 17.89
N ALA A 119 16.97 -16.53 17.70
CA ALA A 119 17.93 -16.84 16.64
C ALA A 119 18.36 -18.32 16.67
N SER A 120 18.55 -18.90 17.85
CA SER A 120 18.91 -20.32 18.00
C SER A 120 17.94 -21.28 17.31
N GLN A 121 16.64 -21.06 17.49
CA GLN A 121 15.59 -21.86 16.88
C GLN A 121 15.45 -21.56 15.39
N GLN A 122 15.57 -20.28 15.01
CA GLN A 122 15.40 -19.81 13.64
C GLN A 122 16.55 -20.25 12.72
N ALA A 123 17.78 -20.32 13.23
CA ALA A 123 18.96 -20.70 12.48
C ALA A 123 18.81 -22.09 11.86
N THR A 124 18.45 -23.09 12.67
CA THR A 124 18.31 -24.48 12.25
C THR A 124 17.09 -24.74 11.36
N GLN A 125 16.04 -23.92 11.49
CA GLN A 125 14.79 -24.09 10.75
C GLN A 125 14.94 -23.76 9.26
N TYR A 126 15.71 -22.72 8.93
CA TYR A 126 15.80 -22.20 7.56
C TYR A 126 17.20 -22.29 6.95
N ILE A 127 18.13 -23.00 7.59
CA ILE A 127 19.44 -23.28 6.99
C ILE A 127 19.27 -24.04 5.67
N ASN A 128 20.05 -23.65 4.67
CA ASN A 128 20.20 -24.38 3.42
C ASN A 128 21.05 -25.63 3.69
N ARG A 129 20.41 -26.72 4.14
CA ARG A 129 21.11 -27.95 4.57
C ARG A 129 22.09 -28.50 3.52
N PRO A 130 21.72 -28.66 2.23
CA PRO A 130 22.66 -29.14 1.22
C PRO A 130 23.93 -28.29 1.11
N LEU A 131 23.79 -26.96 1.11
CA LEU A 131 24.93 -26.04 1.08
C LEU A 131 25.73 -26.10 2.39
N TYR A 132 25.05 -26.06 3.54
CA TYR A 132 25.67 -26.14 4.86
C TYR A 132 26.50 -27.43 5.02
N ASP A 133 25.96 -28.58 4.62
CA ASP A 133 26.63 -29.88 4.72
C ASP A 133 27.86 -29.97 3.78
N ALA A 134 27.79 -29.34 2.60
CA ALA A 134 28.95 -29.24 1.71
C ALA A 134 30.05 -28.34 2.30
N LEU A 135 29.66 -27.20 2.88
CA LEU A 135 30.59 -26.26 3.50
C LEU A 135 31.22 -26.82 4.79
N ILE A 136 30.49 -27.58 5.61
CA ILE A 136 31.05 -28.14 6.84
C ILE A 136 32.07 -29.27 6.56
N GLN A 137 31.94 -29.95 5.42
CA GLN A 137 32.85 -31.01 4.98
C GLN A 137 34.08 -30.47 4.23
N SER A 138 33.98 -29.24 3.76
CA SER A 138 35.05 -28.51 3.08
C SER A 138 36.18 -28.19 4.06
N LYS A 139 37.43 -28.22 3.55
CA LYS A 139 38.64 -27.86 4.32
C LYS A 139 39.01 -26.39 4.18
N GLN A 140 38.38 -25.70 3.24
CA GLN A 140 38.65 -24.32 2.90
C GLN A 140 38.19 -23.36 4.01
N PRO A 141 38.83 -22.19 4.14
CA PRO A 141 38.36 -21.16 5.05
C PRO A 141 37.06 -20.54 4.52
N ILE A 142 36.02 -20.54 5.36
CA ILE A 142 34.68 -20.07 4.99
C ILE A 142 34.40 -18.73 5.65
N PHE A 143 34.00 -17.77 4.81
CA PHE A 143 33.66 -16.41 5.20
C PHE A 143 32.23 -16.10 4.79
N VAL A 144 31.45 -15.53 5.71
CA VAL A 144 30.10 -15.06 5.43
C VAL A 144 30.16 -13.56 5.12
N ALA A 145 29.54 -13.15 4.01
CA ALA A 145 29.50 -11.76 3.57
C ALA A 145 28.08 -11.32 3.20
N SER A 146 27.48 -10.42 3.97
CA SER A 146 26.11 -9.97 3.77
C SER A 146 25.94 -8.46 3.96
N TYR A 147 24.95 -7.87 3.29
CA TYR A 147 24.50 -6.51 3.55
C TYR A 147 23.56 -6.41 4.76
N GLY A 148 23.13 -7.54 5.34
CA GLY A 148 22.33 -7.59 6.55
C GLY A 148 23.09 -7.08 7.78
N PHE A 149 22.43 -7.07 8.93
CA PHE A 149 22.99 -6.48 10.15
C PHE A 149 23.77 -7.50 10.98
N ARG A 150 24.97 -7.14 11.47
CA ARG A 150 25.82 -8.02 12.27
C ARG A 150 25.11 -8.51 13.53
N PHE A 151 24.42 -7.62 14.24
CA PHE A 151 23.65 -8.00 15.43
C PHE A 151 22.43 -8.90 15.12
N VAL A 152 22.05 -9.02 13.86
CA VAL A 152 21.00 -9.92 13.37
C VAL A 152 21.58 -11.25 12.91
N ILE A 153 22.65 -11.22 12.10
CA ILE A 153 23.24 -12.42 11.49
C ILE A 153 24.13 -13.19 12.47
N GLN A 154 24.95 -12.51 13.27
CA GLN A 154 25.90 -13.18 14.17
C GLN A 154 25.21 -14.19 15.13
N PRO A 155 24.09 -13.85 15.80
CA PRO A 155 23.39 -14.81 16.64
C PRO A 155 22.85 -16.04 15.89
N LEU A 156 22.57 -15.93 14.59
CA LEU A 156 22.18 -17.08 13.77
C LEU A 156 23.39 -17.97 13.48
N LEU A 157 24.53 -17.39 13.12
CA LEU A 157 25.78 -18.13 12.89
C LEU A 157 26.28 -18.83 14.16
N ASP A 158 26.27 -18.14 15.29
CA ASP A 158 26.67 -18.70 16.59
C ASP A 158 25.85 -19.95 16.94
N ALA A 159 24.56 -19.96 16.56
CA ALA A 159 23.67 -21.09 16.81
C ALA A 159 23.91 -22.30 15.89
N LEU A 160 24.51 -22.11 14.72
CA LEU A 160 24.82 -23.20 13.78
C LEU A 160 26.06 -24.00 14.19
N SER A 161 26.73 -23.61 15.28
CA SER A 161 27.94 -24.26 15.81
C SER A 161 29.06 -24.41 14.76
N CYS A 162 29.10 -23.50 13.78
CA CYS A 162 30.15 -23.43 12.77
C CYS A 162 31.17 -22.35 13.16
N ASN A 163 32.46 -22.61 12.91
CA ASN A 163 33.55 -21.64 13.17
C ASN A 163 33.73 -20.63 12.02
N TRP A 164 32.67 -20.34 11.25
CA TRP A 164 32.73 -19.46 10.09
C TRP A 164 32.75 -18.00 10.50
N GLN A 165 33.64 -17.21 9.89
CA GLN A 165 33.79 -15.80 10.22
C GLN A 165 32.77 -14.95 9.43
N LEU A 166 31.98 -14.14 10.14
CA LEU A 166 31.19 -13.08 9.53
C LEU A 166 32.08 -11.90 9.14
N ALA A 167 32.73 -12.02 7.97
CA ALA A 167 33.65 -11.02 7.43
C ALA A 167 32.93 -9.69 7.22
N VAL A 168 31.89 -9.69 6.39
CA VAL A 168 31.14 -8.49 6.02
C VAL A 168 29.72 -8.55 6.55
N ALA A 169 29.35 -7.55 7.35
CA ALA A 169 27.99 -7.27 7.78
C ALA A 169 27.86 -5.79 8.12
N SER A 170 26.67 -5.23 7.95
CA SER A 170 26.38 -3.86 8.34
C SER A 170 26.03 -3.74 9.83
N ASP A 171 26.10 -2.52 10.34
CA ASP A 171 25.61 -2.07 11.63
C ASP A 171 24.72 -0.84 11.40
N LEU A 172 24.01 -0.40 12.43
CA LEU A 172 23.15 0.78 12.36
C LEU A 172 23.87 2.07 11.92
N LYS A 173 25.21 2.13 12.07
CA LYS A 173 26.03 3.30 11.74
C LYS A 173 26.59 3.28 10.32
N ASN A 174 26.85 2.10 9.75
CA ASN A 174 27.60 1.97 8.48
C ASN A 174 26.77 1.35 7.35
N ALA A 175 25.51 0.94 7.59
CA ALA A 175 24.71 0.26 6.57
C ALA A 175 24.59 1.00 5.22
N PRO A 176 24.40 2.33 5.17
CA PRO A 176 24.43 3.05 3.89
C PRO A 176 25.83 3.05 3.25
N LYS A 177 26.88 3.27 4.06
CA LYS A 177 28.27 3.33 3.60
C LYS A 177 28.73 2.00 3.00
N LEU A 178 28.42 0.87 3.65
CA LEU A 178 28.78 -0.46 3.14
C LEU A 178 28.17 -0.73 1.76
N ARG A 179 26.94 -0.30 1.53
CA ARG A 179 26.24 -0.50 0.25
C ARG A 179 26.74 0.43 -0.85
N GLN A 180 27.17 1.64 -0.50
CA GLN A 180 27.85 2.55 -1.43
C GLN A 180 29.24 2.02 -1.82
N GLU A 181 29.96 1.42 -0.89
CA GLU A 181 31.30 0.85 -1.14
C GLU A 181 31.26 -0.45 -1.96
N GLY A 182 30.19 -1.24 -1.82
CA GLY A 182 30.08 -2.56 -2.45
C GLY A 182 30.57 -3.71 -1.56
N LYS A 183 29.95 -4.88 -1.68
CA LYS A 183 30.26 -6.08 -0.90
C LYS A 183 31.65 -6.60 -1.25
N GLY A 184 32.02 -6.63 -2.52
CA GLY A 184 33.33 -7.08 -3.00
C GLY A 184 34.47 -6.28 -2.39
N ALA A 185 34.41 -4.95 -2.50
CA ALA A 185 35.42 -4.05 -1.92
C ALA A 185 35.52 -4.19 -0.39
N ALA A 186 34.40 -4.42 0.29
CA ALA A 186 34.38 -4.67 1.73
C ALA A 186 35.03 -6.01 2.10
N VAL A 187 34.83 -7.07 1.30
CA VAL A 187 35.49 -8.37 1.51
C VAL A 187 36.99 -8.27 1.26
N VAL A 188 37.42 -7.62 0.16
CA VAL A 188 38.84 -7.40 -0.17
C VAL A 188 39.58 -6.68 0.95
N ARG A 189 38.94 -5.70 1.61
CA ARG A 189 39.54 -4.98 2.75
C ARG A 189 39.87 -5.90 3.94
N ILE A 190 39.16 -7.01 4.08
CA ILE A 190 39.29 -7.93 5.21
C ILE A 190 40.21 -9.10 4.86
N LEU A 191 40.02 -9.70 3.68
CA LEU A 191 40.75 -10.92 3.26
C LEU A 191 42.01 -10.63 2.43
N GLY A 192 42.09 -9.43 1.86
CA GLY A 192 43.11 -9.08 0.87
C GLY A 192 42.72 -9.53 -0.54
N GLU A 193 43.15 -8.76 -1.53
CA GLU A 193 42.80 -8.95 -2.94
C GLU A 193 43.23 -10.33 -3.47
N ALA A 194 44.46 -10.77 -3.15
CA ALA A 194 44.96 -12.07 -3.59
C ALA A 194 44.11 -13.25 -3.10
N SER A 195 43.60 -13.18 -1.87
CA SER A 195 42.75 -14.23 -1.29
C SER A 195 41.36 -14.24 -1.93
N VAL A 196 40.77 -13.07 -2.19
CA VAL A 196 39.48 -12.97 -2.87
C VAL A 196 39.60 -13.46 -4.32
N ASN A 197 40.65 -13.04 -5.03
CA ASN A 197 40.88 -13.41 -6.43
C ASN A 197 41.07 -14.91 -6.65
N SER A 198 41.56 -15.67 -5.68
CA SER A 198 41.68 -17.13 -5.79
C SER A 198 40.41 -17.88 -5.35
N GLY A 199 39.51 -17.22 -4.63
CA GLY A 199 38.38 -17.85 -3.95
C GLY A 199 37.15 -18.15 -4.83
N LEU A 200 36.14 -18.69 -4.15
CA LEU A 200 34.79 -18.95 -4.67
C LEU A 200 33.77 -18.06 -3.96
N SER A 201 32.95 -17.33 -4.71
CA SER A 201 31.79 -16.61 -4.17
C SER A 201 30.48 -17.36 -4.45
N ILE A 202 29.56 -17.38 -3.49
CA ILE A 202 28.25 -18.05 -3.60
C ILE A 202 27.16 -17.08 -3.14
N SER A 203 26.18 -16.79 -4.02
CA SER A 203 25.04 -15.92 -3.71
C SER A 203 23.83 -16.24 -4.60
N ASP A 204 22.64 -15.80 -4.21
CA ASP A 204 21.42 -15.84 -5.03
C ASP A 204 21.15 -14.49 -5.73
N SER A 205 21.93 -13.46 -5.40
CA SER A 205 21.65 -12.07 -5.74
C SER A 205 22.61 -11.48 -6.77
N GLN A 206 22.02 -10.82 -7.78
CA GLN A 206 22.76 -10.01 -8.76
C GLN A 206 23.33 -8.71 -8.16
N LEU A 207 23.01 -8.40 -6.90
CA LEU A 207 23.64 -7.27 -6.19
C LEU A 207 25.09 -7.56 -5.80
N ASP A 208 25.50 -8.82 -5.85
CA ASP A 208 26.85 -9.26 -5.49
C ASP A 208 27.77 -9.41 -6.71
N LYS A 209 27.40 -8.80 -7.84
CA LYS A 209 28.20 -8.80 -9.08
C LYS A 209 29.60 -8.24 -8.88
N ASP A 210 29.75 -7.24 -8.00
CA ASP A 210 31.05 -6.67 -7.67
C ASP A 210 31.95 -7.69 -6.97
N LEU A 211 31.39 -8.51 -6.08
CA LEU A 211 32.10 -9.64 -5.46
C LEU A 211 32.39 -10.74 -6.49
N PHE A 212 31.44 -11.09 -7.35
CA PHE A 212 31.65 -12.11 -8.38
C PHE A 212 32.80 -11.76 -9.33
N ALA A 213 32.90 -10.49 -9.73
CA ALA A 213 33.97 -9.99 -10.60
C ALA A 213 35.36 -10.04 -9.95
N MET A 214 35.43 -10.14 -8.63
CA MET A 214 36.69 -10.21 -7.87
C MET A 214 37.08 -11.64 -7.50
N THR A 215 36.27 -12.65 -7.78
CA THR A 215 36.57 -14.05 -7.42
C THR A 215 36.88 -14.89 -8.65
N ARG A 216 37.74 -15.91 -8.51
CA ARG A 216 38.04 -16.87 -9.59
C ARG A 216 36.81 -17.63 -10.03
N TYR A 217 36.07 -18.14 -9.04
CA TYR A 217 34.82 -18.87 -9.25
C TYR A 217 33.67 -18.09 -8.61
N SER A 218 32.52 -18.07 -9.28
CA SER A 218 31.29 -17.53 -8.71
C SER A 218 30.10 -18.43 -8.98
N ALA A 219 29.21 -18.55 -8.02
CA ALA A 219 27.99 -19.33 -8.13
C ALA A 219 26.79 -18.43 -7.84
N LEU A 220 26.00 -18.19 -8.88
CA LEU A 220 24.74 -17.46 -8.76
C LEU A 220 23.58 -18.46 -8.84
N ILE A 221 23.08 -18.87 -7.67
CA ILE A 221 22.09 -19.96 -7.57
C ILE A 221 20.84 -19.46 -6.87
N ARG A 222 19.68 -19.65 -7.51
CA ARG A 222 18.37 -19.39 -6.89
C ARG A 222 17.85 -20.64 -6.22
N TRP A 223 17.80 -20.61 -4.90
CA TRP A 223 17.38 -21.76 -4.09
C TRP A 223 15.85 -21.91 -4.10
N PRO A 224 15.28 -23.08 -4.47
CA PRO A 224 13.82 -23.26 -4.55
C PRO A 224 13.07 -23.02 -3.25
N ASN A 225 13.75 -23.21 -2.12
CA ASN A 225 13.19 -23.08 -0.77
C ASN A 225 13.40 -21.69 -0.16
N ALA A 226 14.18 -20.81 -0.81
CA ALA A 226 14.36 -19.43 -0.39
C ALA A 226 13.04 -18.67 -0.54
N LYS A 227 12.68 -17.90 0.49
CA LYS A 227 11.44 -17.12 0.49
C LYS A 227 11.66 -15.75 1.13
N TYR A 228 11.31 -14.71 0.38
CA TYR A 228 11.18 -13.36 0.90
C TYR A 228 9.79 -13.15 1.52
N GLU A 229 9.74 -12.86 2.82
CA GLU A 229 8.50 -12.53 3.54
C GLU A 229 8.64 -11.18 4.25
N GLN A 230 7.97 -10.15 3.73
CA GLN A 230 8.06 -8.80 4.31
C GLN A 230 7.36 -8.72 5.69
N ALA A 231 8.09 -8.20 6.68
CA ALA A 231 7.62 -7.96 8.03
C ALA A 231 6.63 -6.79 8.14
N GLY A 232 5.79 -6.85 9.17
CA GLY A 232 4.89 -5.76 9.55
C GLY A 232 3.66 -5.60 8.64
N LEU A 233 3.41 -6.55 7.73
CA LEU A 233 2.23 -6.50 6.86
C LEU A 233 0.93 -6.97 7.56
N LYS A 234 1.03 -7.77 8.62
CA LYS A 234 -0.11 -8.38 9.33
C LYS A 234 -0.16 -7.93 10.79
N PRO A 235 -1.31 -7.42 11.30
CA PRO A 235 -2.49 -7.04 10.51
C PRO A 235 -2.20 -5.82 9.64
N MET A 236 -2.82 -5.74 8.47
CA MET A 236 -2.79 -4.51 7.66
C MET A 236 -3.45 -3.37 8.42
N LEU A 237 -2.79 -2.22 8.47
CA LEU A 237 -3.38 -0.98 8.97
C LEU A 237 -4.56 -0.54 8.12
N PRO A 238 -5.49 0.26 8.67
CA PRO A 238 -6.49 0.95 7.89
C PRO A 238 -5.88 1.63 6.65
N PHE A 239 -6.58 1.56 5.52
CA PHE A 239 -6.19 2.06 4.21
C PHE A 239 -5.04 1.32 3.51
N ALA A 240 -4.31 0.44 4.20
CA ALA A 240 -3.24 -0.34 3.57
C ALA A 240 -3.80 -1.36 2.58
N TYR A 241 -4.95 -1.97 2.87
CA TYR A 241 -5.62 -2.88 1.94
C TYR A 241 -6.07 -2.13 0.68
N LEU A 242 -6.69 -0.96 0.85
CA LEU A 242 -7.12 -0.12 -0.25
C LEU A 242 -5.94 0.31 -1.13
N LYS A 243 -4.86 0.80 -0.52
CA LYS A 243 -3.68 1.30 -1.22
C LYS A 243 -2.83 0.20 -1.85
N LYS A 244 -2.68 -0.98 -1.22
CA LYS A 244 -1.76 -2.03 -1.70
C LYS A 244 -2.46 -3.15 -2.45
N VAL A 245 -3.74 -3.41 -2.15
CA VAL A 245 -4.49 -4.55 -2.69
C VAL A 245 -5.59 -4.08 -3.61
N LYS A 246 -6.57 -3.31 -3.12
CA LYS A 246 -7.77 -3.01 -3.90
C LYS A 246 -7.51 -2.05 -5.06
N ARG A 247 -6.65 -1.04 -4.84
CA ARG A 247 -6.38 0.07 -5.75
C ARG A 247 -4.88 0.45 -5.77
N PRO A 248 -3.96 -0.46 -6.16
CA PRO A 248 -2.51 -0.26 -6.07
C PRO A 248 -1.98 0.94 -6.87
N ASN A 249 -2.61 1.24 -8.00
CA ASN A 249 -2.14 2.25 -8.94
C ASN A 249 -2.95 3.55 -8.87
N GLU A 250 -3.86 3.67 -7.90
CA GLU A 250 -4.71 4.85 -7.77
C GLU A 250 -4.40 5.57 -6.46
N SER A 251 -4.33 6.90 -6.51
CA SER A 251 -4.31 7.76 -5.33
C SER A 251 -5.71 7.85 -4.70
N TYR A 252 -6.36 6.70 -4.45
CA TYR A 252 -7.77 6.64 -4.06
C TYR A 252 -8.03 7.35 -2.72
N PHE A 253 -7.13 7.21 -1.75
CA PHE A 253 -7.26 7.90 -0.46
C PHE A 253 -7.28 9.43 -0.63
N THR A 254 -6.26 10.00 -1.26
CA THR A 254 -6.18 11.47 -1.40
C THR A 254 -7.20 11.99 -2.41
N ARG A 255 -7.36 11.34 -3.57
CA ARG A 255 -8.24 11.83 -4.61
C ARG A 255 -9.70 11.57 -4.28
N ALA A 256 -10.10 10.33 -3.99
CA ALA A 256 -11.51 9.99 -3.81
C ALA A 256 -11.99 10.28 -2.39
N ILE A 257 -11.30 9.76 -1.37
CA ILE A 257 -11.76 9.92 0.03
C ILE A 257 -11.62 11.37 0.48
N LEU A 258 -10.42 11.96 0.39
CA LEU A 258 -10.23 13.35 0.82
C LEU A 258 -10.80 14.35 -0.19
N GLY A 259 -10.39 14.23 -1.45
CA GLY A 259 -10.72 15.21 -2.49
C GLY A 259 -12.18 15.19 -2.97
N HIS A 260 -12.95 14.14 -2.68
CA HIS A 260 -14.37 14.09 -3.06
C HIS A 260 -15.28 13.85 -1.86
N ASP A 261 -15.12 12.76 -1.10
CA ASP A 261 -16.09 12.46 -0.04
C ASP A 261 -15.99 13.45 1.12
N TYR A 262 -14.79 13.61 1.69
CA TYR A 262 -14.58 14.52 2.80
C TYR A 262 -14.86 15.97 2.40
N LEU A 263 -14.41 16.41 1.22
CA LEU A 263 -14.71 17.76 0.73
C LEU A 263 -16.22 18.03 0.59
N VAL A 264 -17.00 17.05 0.10
CA VAL A 264 -18.47 17.19 0.03
C VAL A 264 -19.07 17.33 1.43
N LEU A 265 -18.59 16.56 2.40
CA LEU A 265 -19.04 16.68 3.79
C LEU A 265 -18.67 18.04 4.39
N LEU A 266 -17.47 18.56 4.13
CA LEU A 266 -17.08 19.90 4.57
C LEU A 266 -18.00 20.98 4.01
N LEU A 267 -18.24 20.97 2.70
CA LEU A 267 -19.14 21.94 2.06
C LEU A 267 -20.57 21.85 2.60
N THR A 268 -20.99 20.68 3.06
CA THR A 268 -22.36 20.46 3.54
C THR A 268 -22.53 20.81 5.01
N PHE A 269 -21.60 20.38 5.86
CA PHE A 269 -21.76 20.40 7.31
C PHE A 269 -20.93 21.48 8.01
N THR A 270 -19.76 21.82 7.45
CA THR A 270 -18.87 22.79 8.07
C THR A 270 -19.31 24.23 7.81
N LEU A 271 -19.87 24.53 6.63
CA LEU A 271 -20.29 25.89 6.28
C LEU A 271 -21.44 26.42 7.14
N VAL A 272 -22.27 25.52 7.68
CA VAL A 272 -23.44 25.86 8.51
C VAL A 272 -23.14 25.83 10.00
N SER A 273 -21.97 25.33 10.40
CA SER A 273 -21.62 25.17 11.81
C SER A 273 -20.98 26.44 12.36
N SER A 274 -21.35 26.81 13.60
CA SER A 274 -20.71 27.91 14.33
C SER A 274 -19.28 27.59 14.76
N THR A 275 -18.87 26.31 14.73
CA THR A 275 -17.53 25.83 15.08
C THR A 275 -16.91 25.03 13.92
N PRO A 276 -16.65 25.67 12.77
CA PRO A 276 -16.34 24.97 11.52
C PRO A 276 -15.10 24.07 11.61
N TRP A 277 -14.07 24.50 12.35
CA TRP A 277 -12.85 23.69 12.51
C TRP A 277 -13.08 22.40 13.32
N LEU A 278 -13.89 22.45 14.38
CA LEU A 278 -14.24 21.26 15.16
C LEU A 278 -15.11 20.31 14.33
N SER A 279 -16.07 20.85 13.59
CA SER A 279 -16.89 20.09 12.63
C SER A 279 -16.01 19.39 11.60
N ALA A 280 -15.05 20.09 10.99
CA ALA A 280 -14.12 19.53 10.02
C ALA A 280 -13.27 18.39 10.61
N ILE A 281 -12.67 18.60 11.79
CA ILE A 281 -11.86 17.57 12.48
C ILE A 281 -12.71 16.34 12.80
N SER A 282 -13.91 16.54 13.33
CA SER A 282 -14.82 15.45 13.68
C SER A 282 -15.24 14.65 12.44
N LEU A 283 -15.66 15.33 11.37
CA LEU A 283 -16.00 14.72 10.08
C LEU A 283 -14.82 13.93 9.51
N PHE A 284 -13.60 14.47 9.59
CA PHE A 284 -12.40 13.77 9.12
C PHE A 284 -12.21 12.45 9.87
N LEU A 285 -12.30 12.46 11.20
CA LEU A 285 -12.15 11.25 12.02
C LEU A 285 -13.27 10.23 11.76
N PHE A 286 -14.52 10.68 11.58
CA PHE A 286 -15.62 9.80 11.17
C PHE A 286 -15.40 9.23 9.76
N VAL A 287 -14.93 10.01 8.80
CA VAL A 287 -14.57 9.52 7.46
C VAL A 287 -13.49 8.44 7.57
N LEU A 288 -12.45 8.67 8.37
CA LEU A 288 -11.41 7.67 8.58
C LEU A 288 -11.99 6.38 9.18
N SER A 289 -12.82 6.50 10.22
CA SER A 289 -13.50 5.37 10.85
C SER A 289 -14.42 4.62 9.87
N TYR A 290 -15.23 5.34 9.09
CA TYR A 290 -16.14 4.81 8.09
C TYR A 290 -15.39 3.97 7.06
N PHE A 291 -14.34 4.54 6.45
CA PHE A 291 -13.60 3.83 5.41
C PHE A 291 -12.75 2.68 5.94
N THR A 292 -12.29 2.75 7.20
CA THR A 292 -11.63 1.63 7.87
C THR A 292 -12.55 0.40 7.91
N ALA A 293 -13.81 0.58 8.30
CA ALA A 293 -14.79 -0.51 8.27
C ALA A 293 -15.27 -0.85 6.85
N TYR A 294 -15.33 0.13 5.96
CA TYR A 294 -15.73 -0.06 4.56
C TYR A 294 -14.75 -0.99 3.81
N GLU A 295 -13.46 -0.95 4.13
CA GLU A 295 -12.45 -1.87 3.58
C GLU A 295 -12.76 -3.34 3.85
N ILE A 296 -13.44 -3.65 4.95
CA ILE A 296 -13.88 -5.02 5.26
C ILE A 296 -14.80 -5.52 4.16
N GLY A 297 -15.70 -4.65 3.67
CA GLY A 297 -16.58 -4.95 2.54
C GLY A 297 -15.83 -5.18 1.24
N TYR A 298 -14.76 -4.43 0.98
CA TYR A 298 -13.89 -4.66 -0.18
C TYR A 298 -13.13 -5.98 -0.08
N ASN A 299 -12.57 -6.31 1.08
CA ASN A 299 -11.89 -7.58 1.29
C ASN A 299 -12.83 -8.78 1.11
N GLU A 300 -14.05 -8.69 1.66
CA GLU A 300 -15.08 -9.71 1.49
C GLU A 300 -15.54 -9.82 0.03
N ASN A 301 -15.73 -8.69 -0.67
CA ASN A 301 -16.08 -8.67 -2.09
C ASN A 301 -15.03 -9.41 -2.93
N ASP A 302 -13.75 -9.13 -2.72
CA ASP A 302 -12.68 -9.75 -3.51
C ASP A 302 -12.58 -11.26 -3.23
N ARG A 303 -12.76 -11.65 -1.96
CA ARG A 303 -12.78 -13.07 -1.57
C ARG A 303 -13.94 -13.84 -2.20
N LEU A 304 -15.14 -13.27 -2.16
CA LEU A 304 -16.34 -13.90 -2.71
C LEU A 304 -16.34 -13.85 -4.25
N GLY A 305 -15.80 -12.79 -4.84
CA GLY A 305 -15.61 -12.66 -6.28
C GLY A 305 -14.78 -13.82 -6.82
N LEU A 306 -13.60 -14.09 -6.26
CA LEU A 306 -12.77 -15.23 -6.67
C LEU A 306 -13.47 -16.60 -6.56
N ARG A 307 -14.44 -16.72 -5.65
CA ARG A 307 -15.13 -17.99 -5.39
C ARG A 307 -16.36 -18.20 -6.28
N TYR A 308 -17.06 -17.14 -6.65
CA TYR A 308 -18.40 -17.23 -7.22
C TYR A 308 -18.59 -16.48 -8.55
N GLU A 309 -17.71 -15.54 -8.91
CA GLU A 309 -17.82 -14.80 -10.18
C GLU A 309 -17.05 -15.52 -11.29
N ALA A 310 -17.61 -15.55 -12.50
CA ALA A 310 -16.93 -16.09 -13.68
C ALA A 310 -15.70 -15.25 -14.07
N HIS A 311 -15.77 -13.93 -13.87
CA HIS A 311 -14.72 -12.96 -14.22
C HIS A 311 -14.43 -12.00 -13.06
N PRO A 312 -13.82 -12.50 -11.98
CA PRO A 312 -13.61 -11.71 -10.77
C PRO A 312 -12.67 -10.53 -11.01
N LYS A 313 -13.09 -9.33 -10.58
CA LYS A 313 -12.26 -8.12 -10.63
C LYS A 313 -11.35 -7.99 -9.41
N VAL A 314 -10.32 -8.81 -9.37
CA VAL A 314 -9.36 -8.89 -8.26
C VAL A 314 -7.95 -8.62 -8.78
N SER A 315 -7.18 -7.81 -8.05
CA SER A 315 -5.82 -7.46 -8.43
C SER A 315 -4.84 -8.60 -8.16
N ASP A 316 -3.71 -8.63 -8.88
CA ASP A 316 -2.63 -9.59 -8.63
C ASP A 316 -2.07 -9.47 -7.20
N ALA A 317 -2.11 -8.27 -6.64
CA ALA A 317 -1.69 -7.99 -5.27
C ALA A 317 -2.56 -8.71 -4.23
N TYR A 318 -3.81 -9.03 -4.55
CA TYR A 318 -4.70 -9.75 -3.64
C TYR A 318 -4.15 -11.11 -3.25
N GLN A 319 -3.70 -11.91 -4.23
CA GLN A 319 -3.17 -13.26 -3.96
C GLN A 319 -1.95 -13.21 -3.02
N LYS A 320 -1.11 -12.18 -3.17
CA LYS A 320 0.12 -12.02 -2.38
C LYS A 320 -0.14 -11.47 -0.99
N LEU A 321 -1.05 -10.51 -0.86
CA LEU A 321 -1.13 -9.64 0.33
C LEU A 321 -2.44 -9.74 1.11
N ALA A 322 -3.54 -10.23 0.52
CA ALA A 322 -4.86 -10.21 1.18
C ALA A 322 -4.91 -11.05 2.45
N LYS A 323 -4.07 -12.09 2.55
CA LYS A 323 -3.91 -12.93 3.77
C LYS A 323 -3.47 -12.13 5.01
N ASN A 324 -2.92 -10.94 4.81
CA ASN A 324 -2.45 -10.07 5.89
C ASN A 324 -3.54 -9.12 6.40
N TYR A 325 -4.66 -9.00 5.69
CA TYR A 325 -5.80 -8.21 6.14
C TYR A 325 -6.60 -8.97 7.19
N VAL A 326 -6.85 -8.33 8.34
CA VAL A 326 -7.55 -8.94 9.47
C VAL A 326 -8.82 -8.12 9.76
N PRO A 327 -10.03 -8.60 9.39
CA PRO A 327 -11.26 -7.83 9.54
C PRO A 327 -11.58 -7.39 10.97
N THR A 328 -11.28 -8.23 11.97
CA THR A 328 -11.50 -7.90 13.39
C THR A 328 -10.62 -6.73 13.84
N PHE A 329 -9.38 -6.67 13.35
CA PHE A 329 -8.48 -5.54 13.62
C PHE A 329 -9.02 -4.24 12.99
N ALA A 330 -9.50 -4.30 11.75
CA ALA A 330 -10.12 -3.14 11.10
C ALA A 330 -11.37 -2.64 11.86
N TRP A 331 -12.20 -3.56 12.38
CA TRP A 331 -13.34 -3.18 13.24
C TRP A 331 -12.90 -2.45 14.50
N VAL A 332 -11.88 -2.95 15.19
CA VAL A 332 -11.33 -2.31 16.40
C VAL A 332 -10.79 -0.91 16.05
N CYS A 333 -10.01 -0.78 14.97
CA CYS A 333 -9.50 0.51 14.53
C CYS A 333 -10.64 1.50 14.18
N SER A 334 -11.67 1.04 13.48
CA SER A 334 -12.84 1.86 13.14
C SER A 334 -13.55 2.36 14.40
N ALA A 335 -13.83 1.47 15.36
CA ALA A 335 -14.45 1.83 16.63
C ALA A 335 -13.60 2.82 17.44
N LEU A 336 -12.29 2.60 17.52
CA LEU A 336 -11.34 3.48 18.22
C LEU A 336 -11.23 4.86 17.56
N LEU A 337 -11.24 4.94 16.22
CA LEU A 337 -11.25 6.22 15.50
C LEU A 337 -12.55 7.01 15.69
N ALA A 338 -13.68 6.31 15.87
CA ALA A 338 -14.97 6.97 16.11
C ALA A 338 -15.07 7.60 17.49
N VAL A 339 -14.29 7.17 18.49
CA VAL A 339 -14.31 7.75 19.85
C VAL A 339 -13.91 9.23 19.87
N PRO A 340 -12.71 9.64 19.42
CA PRO A 340 -12.34 11.05 19.37
C PRO A 340 -13.21 11.82 18.37
N ALA A 341 -13.74 11.18 17.32
CA ALA A 341 -14.69 11.80 16.40
C ALA A 341 -15.99 12.22 17.13
N ALA A 342 -16.54 11.32 17.95
CA ALA A 342 -17.77 11.57 18.71
C ALA A 342 -17.55 12.56 19.86
N ILE A 343 -16.40 12.50 20.54
CA ILE A 343 -16.02 13.51 21.54
C ILE A 343 -15.95 14.88 20.89
N THR A 344 -15.22 15.02 19.78
CA THR A 344 -15.12 16.31 19.07
C THR A 344 -16.46 16.79 18.54
N ALA A 345 -17.31 15.90 18.02
CA ALA A 345 -18.67 16.22 17.59
C ALA A 345 -19.53 16.77 18.73
N SER A 346 -19.41 16.23 19.95
CA SER A 346 -20.18 16.72 21.10
C SER A 346 -19.88 18.16 21.51
N TYR A 347 -18.80 18.75 21.00
CA TYR A 347 -18.44 20.15 21.18
C TYR A 347 -18.78 21.04 19.97
N VAL A 348 -19.38 20.48 18.91
CA VAL A 348 -19.74 21.24 17.70
C VAL A 348 -21.05 21.99 17.93
N ASP A 349 -20.93 23.30 18.14
CA ASP A 349 -22.09 24.17 18.30
C ASP A 349 -22.81 24.44 16.96
N GLY A 350 -24.15 24.42 17.00
CA GLY A 350 -25.06 24.66 15.86
C GLY A 350 -25.00 23.63 14.71
N GLY A 351 -24.08 22.66 14.75
CA GLY A 351 -23.84 21.71 13.65
C GLY A 351 -24.18 20.25 13.93
N VAL A 352 -24.53 19.91 15.18
CA VAL A 352 -24.95 18.56 15.59
C VAL A 352 -26.44 18.57 15.95
N SER A 353 -27.13 17.46 15.68
CA SER A 353 -28.56 17.33 15.95
C SER A 353 -28.88 17.56 17.43
N SER A 354 -29.91 18.36 17.71
CA SER A 354 -30.42 18.62 19.06
C SER A 354 -30.89 17.35 19.79
N VAL A 355 -31.10 16.25 19.06
CA VAL A 355 -31.41 14.93 19.65
C VAL A 355 -30.29 14.42 20.57
N PHE A 356 -29.06 14.93 20.43
CA PHE A 356 -27.93 14.57 21.28
C PHE A 356 -27.73 15.48 22.50
N GLU A 357 -28.73 16.27 22.88
CA GLU A 357 -28.71 17.12 24.08
C GLU A 357 -28.44 16.31 25.36
N GLY A 358 -27.49 16.78 26.15
CA GLY A 358 -27.05 16.14 27.40
C GLY A 358 -25.68 16.64 27.84
N GLY A 359 -25.17 16.13 28.97
CA GLY A 359 -23.77 16.37 29.34
C GLY A 359 -22.82 15.82 28.27
N VAL A 360 -21.68 16.48 28.05
CA VAL A 360 -20.71 16.17 26.99
C VAL A 360 -20.41 14.67 26.86
N GLY A 361 -20.17 14.00 27.99
CA GLY A 361 -19.90 12.56 28.01
C GLY A 361 -21.06 11.70 27.48
N GLY A 362 -22.31 12.05 27.83
CA GLY A 362 -23.49 11.36 27.34
C GLY A 362 -23.73 11.60 25.85
N ALA A 363 -23.58 12.84 25.39
CA ALA A 363 -23.69 13.20 23.98
C ALA A 363 -22.66 12.44 23.12
N ALA A 364 -21.40 12.41 23.55
CA ALA A 364 -20.33 11.68 22.85
C ALA A 364 -20.62 10.17 22.73
N VAL A 365 -21.12 9.54 23.80
CA VAL A 365 -21.50 8.11 23.76
C VAL A 365 -22.66 7.86 22.79
N ASN A 366 -23.70 8.70 22.82
CA ASN A 366 -24.85 8.56 21.92
C ASN A 366 -24.46 8.76 20.45
N ILE A 367 -23.66 9.79 20.15
CA ILE A 367 -23.13 10.03 18.82
C ILE A 367 -22.29 8.84 18.34
N TRP A 368 -21.42 8.30 19.21
CA TRP A 368 -20.62 7.12 18.90
C TRP A 368 -21.51 5.90 18.59
N LEU A 369 -22.53 5.64 19.41
CA LEU A 369 -23.47 4.53 19.20
C LEU A 369 -24.24 4.67 17.88
N VAL A 370 -24.76 5.85 17.57
CA VAL A 370 -25.47 6.12 16.30
C VAL A 370 -24.54 5.91 15.11
N PHE A 371 -23.30 6.43 15.19
CA PHE A 371 -22.32 6.24 14.12
C PHE A 371 -21.93 4.78 13.93
N MET A 372 -21.70 4.04 15.02
CA MET A 372 -21.40 2.61 14.94
C MET A 372 -22.60 1.82 14.41
N GLY A 373 -23.83 2.21 14.75
CA GLY A 373 -25.05 1.68 14.16
C GLY A 373 -25.11 1.86 12.64
N LEU A 374 -24.75 3.06 12.15
CA LEU A 374 -24.60 3.33 10.71
C LEU A 374 -23.56 2.40 10.06
N ILE A 375 -22.38 2.24 10.67
CA ILE A 375 -21.34 1.34 10.14
C ILE A 375 -21.85 -0.11 10.07
N ILE A 376 -22.53 -0.60 11.12
CA ILE A 376 -23.11 -1.94 11.13
C ILE A 376 -24.14 -2.09 10.01
N ALA A 377 -25.03 -1.10 9.83
CA ALA A 377 -26.00 -1.11 8.73
C ALA A 377 -25.31 -1.16 7.35
N VAL A 378 -24.26 -0.35 7.14
CA VAL A 378 -23.44 -0.39 5.92
C VAL A 378 -22.82 -1.77 5.71
N ARG A 379 -22.36 -2.43 6.77
CA ARG A 379 -21.80 -3.78 6.70
C ARG A 379 -22.84 -4.83 6.34
N ILE A 380 -24.06 -4.71 6.84
CA ILE A 380 -25.19 -5.57 6.44
C ILE A 380 -25.49 -5.38 4.95
N VAL A 381 -25.58 -4.13 4.48
CA VAL A 381 -25.81 -3.82 3.06
C VAL A 381 -24.67 -4.35 2.19
N PHE A 382 -23.42 -4.27 2.64
CA PHE A 382 -22.29 -4.88 1.94
C PHE A 382 -22.36 -6.41 1.89
N ALA A 383 -22.74 -7.04 3.01
CA ALA A 383 -22.90 -8.49 3.05
C ALA A 383 -23.98 -8.94 2.04
N TRP A 384 -25.07 -8.17 1.92
CA TRP A 384 -26.08 -8.34 0.88
C TRP A 384 -25.50 -8.11 -0.52
N PHE A 385 -24.87 -6.96 -0.77
CA PHE A 385 -24.22 -6.60 -2.04
C PHE A 385 -23.28 -7.71 -2.54
N ASN A 386 -22.41 -8.23 -1.68
CA ASN A 386 -21.39 -9.21 -2.05
C ASN A 386 -21.94 -10.60 -2.41
N ARG A 387 -23.22 -10.87 -2.09
CA ARG A 387 -23.90 -12.16 -2.37
C ARG A 387 -24.82 -12.10 -3.58
N LEU A 388 -25.01 -10.91 -4.15
CA LEU A 388 -25.80 -10.75 -5.37
C LEU A 388 -24.95 -10.93 -6.62
N THR A 389 -25.63 -11.27 -7.72
CA THR A 389 -25.09 -11.20 -9.07
C THR A 389 -24.70 -9.76 -9.41
N GLU A 390 -23.89 -9.60 -10.46
CA GLU A 390 -23.40 -8.29 -10.89
C GLU A 390 -24.51 -7.27 -11.15
N VAL A 391 -25.62 -7.71 -11.73
CA VAL A 391 -26.83 -6.91 -11.99
C VAL A 391 -27.56 -6.62 -10.68
N GLY A 392 -27.74 -7.62 -9.81
CA GLY A 392 -28.41 -7.44 -8.52
C GLY A 392 -27.73 -6.41 -7.61
N ARG A 393 -26.40 -6.24 -7.74
CA ARG A 393 -25.62 -5.25 -6.97
C ARG A 393 -26.01 -3.79 -7.22
N MET A 394 -26.74 -3.48 -8.29
CA MET A 394 -27.14 -2.10 -8.60
C MET A 394 -27.93 -1.45 -7.46
N VAL A 395 -28.86 -2.18 -6.83
CA VAL A 395 -29.71 -1.64 -5.75
C VAL A 395 -28.91 -1.36 -4.47
N PRO A 396 -28.22 -2.35 -3.85
CA PRO A 396 -27.46 -2.07 -2.64
C PRO A 396 -26.30 -1.09 -2.87
N MET A 397 -25.81 -0.94 -4.10
CA MET A 397 -24.83 0.11 -4.42
C MET A 397 -25.39 1.52 -4.16
N LEU A 398 -26.66 1.78 -4.48
CA LEU A 398 -27.30 3.06 -4.19
C LEU A 398 -27.34 3.31 -2.69
N ILE A 399 -27.76 2.31 -1.91
CA ILE A 399 -27.82 2.39 -0.44
C ILE A 399 -26.42 2.66 0.12
N LEU A 400 -25.37 2.00 -0.39
CA LEU A 400 -23.99 2.26 0.02
C LEU A 400 -23.52 3.68 -0.35
N GLN A 401 -23.92 4.23 -1.50
CA GLN A 401 -23.58 5.62 -1.86
C GLN A 401 -24.33 6.62 -0.99
N LEU A 402 -25.61 6.36 -0.68
CA LEU A 402 -26.38 7.18 0.25
C LEU A 402 -25.76 7.13 1.65
N ALA A 403 -25.47 5.96 2.20
CA ALA A 403 -24.85 5.85 3.52
C ALA A 403 -23.48 6.55 3.59
N ARG A 404 -22.69 6.52 2.51
CA ARG A 404 -21.38 7.19 2.41
C ARG A 404 -21.46 8.73 2.44
N SER A 405 -22.57 9.33 2.01
CA SER A 405 -22.71 10.78 1.92
C SER A 405 -23.80 11.31 2.85
N VAL A 406 -25.01 10.77 2.75
CA VAL A 406 -26.21 11.14 3.51
C VAL A 406 -26.17 10.59 4.94
N GLY A 407 -25.46 9.49 5.21
CA GLY A 407 -25.44 8.86 6.54
C GLY A 407 -24.97 9.78 7.68
N TYR A 408 -24.19 10.82 7.37
CA TYR A 408 -23.72 11.81 8.34
C TYR A 408 -24.83 12.73 8.86
N LEU A 409 -25.98 12.80 8.18
CA LEU A 409 -27.18 13.51 8.67
C LEU A 409 -27.76 12.91 9.96
N LEU A 410 -27.39 11.67 10.29
CA LEU A 410 -27.77 11.06 11.57
C LEU A 410 -27.12 11.76 12.77
N ILE A 411 -26.05 12.54 12.55
CA ILE A 411 -25.27 13.20 13.58
C ILE A 411 -25.26 14.72 13.36
N PHE A 412 -24.97 15.14 12.13
CA PHE A 412 -24.79 16.54 11.79
C PHE A 412 -26.03 17.12 11.11
N THR A 413 -26.30 18.39 11.39
CA THR A 413 -27.36 19.17 10.75
C THR A 413 -26.82 19.93 9.54
N THR A 414 -27.68 20.18 8.56
CA THR A 414 -27.34 20.98 7.37
C THR A 414 -28.59 21.64 6.79
N THR A 415 -28.42 22.55 5.82
CA THR A 415 -29.51 23.18 5.09
C THR A 415 -30.14 22.21 4.08
N SER A 416 -31.34 22.55 3.58
CA SER A 416 -32.00 21.78 2.51
C SER A 416 -31.12 21.65 1.26
N VAL A 417 -30.34 22.68 0.93
CA VAL A 417 -29.38 22.66 -0.18
C VAL A 417 -28.27 21.64 0.07
N GLY A 418 -27.75 21.60 1.29
CA GLY A 418 -26.79 20.58 1.73
C GLY A 418 -27.33 19.16 1.56
N VAL A 419 -28.57 18.90 1.99
CA VAL A 419 -29.22 17.59 1.81
C VAL A 419 -29.32 17.21 0.32
N PHE A 420 -29.82 18.11 -0.53
CA PHE A 420 -29.92 17.84 -1.96
C PHE A 420 -28.57 17.63 -2.62
N PHE A 421 -27.54 18.33 -2.18
CA PHE A 421 -26.18 18.13 -2.66
C PHE A 421 -25.62 16.75 -2.29
N LEU A 422 -25.87 16.26 -1.07
CA LEU A 422 -25.48 14.89 -0.68
C LEU A 422 -26.21 13.83 -1.51
N VAL A 423 -27.52 14.02 -1.74
CA VAL A 423 -28.34 13.09 -2.53
C VAL A 423 -27.93 13.10 -4.00
N SER A 424 -27.75 14.28 -4.61
CA SER A 424 -27.28 14.40 -6.00
C SER A 424 -25.90 13.77 -6.15
N GLN A 425 -25.03 13.92 -5.14
CA GLN A 425 -23.68 13.33 -5.15
C GLN A 425 -23.72 11.80 -5.04
N ALA A 426 -24.62 11.24 -4.23
CA ALA A 426 -24.81 9.80 -4.15
C ALA A 426 -25.34 9.24 -5.47
N LEU A 427 -26.34 9.89 -6.07
CA LEU A 427 -26.92 9.50 -7.36
C LEU A 427 -25.91 9.61 -8.50
N SER A 428 -25.10 10.67 -8.54
CA SER A 428 -24.09 10.86 -9.58
C SER A 428 -22.96 9.82 -9.55
N LYS A 429 -22.73 9.15 -8.41
CA LYS A 429 -21.84 7.99 -8.31
C LYS A 429 -22.53 6.67 -8.65
N TRP A 430 -23.84 6.58 -8.40
CA TRP A 430 -24.65 5.40 -8.66
C TRP A 430 -25.02 5.23 -10.13
N ILE A 431 -25.45 6.30 -10.82
CA ILE A 431 -25.85 6.26 -12.24
C ILE A 431 -24.74 5.68 -13.15
N PRO A 432 -23.46 6.11 -13.06
CA PRO A 432 -22.37 5.54 -13.85
C PRO A 432 -22.11 4.07 -13.54
N TYR A 433 -22.36 3.64 -12.30
CA TYR A 433 -22.27 2.24 -11.91
C TYR A 433 -23.40 1.41 -12.55
N LEU A 434 -24.62 1.95 -12.62
CA LEU A 434 -25.74 1.35 -13.33
C LEU A 434 -25.45 1.22 -14.83
N VAL A 435 -24.99 2.30 -15.48
CA VAL A 435 -24.58 2.27 -16.89
C VAL A 435 -23.54 1.19 -17.15
N TYR A 436 -22.51 1.11 -16.28
CA TYR A 436 -21.48 0.09 -16.37
C TYR A 436 -22.02 -1.34 -16.25
N ARG A 437 -22.95 -1.59 -15.33
CA ARG A 437 -23.56 -2.91 -15.14
C ARG A 437 -24.54 -3.30 -16.25
N CYS A 438 -25.09 -2.31 -16.95
CA CYS A 438 -25.92 -2.52 -18.15
C CYS A 438 -25.09 -2.58 -19.46
N GLY A 439 -23.77 -2.78 -19.39
CA GLY A 439 -22.90 -2.95 -20.56
C GLY A 439 -22.32 -1.66 -21.15
N GLY A 440 -22.60 -0.50 -20.56
CA GLY A 440 -22.02 0.78 -20.96
C GLY A 440 -20.61 1.02 -20.40
N SER A 441 -19.97 2.11 -20.83
CA SER A 441 -18.67 2.54 -20.30
C SER A 441 -18.85 3.57 -19.19
N ARG A 442 -18.35 3.25 -18.00
CA ARG A 442 -18.33 4.17 -16.84
C ARG A 442 -17.55 5.45 -17.13
N GLU A 443 -16.47 5.36 -17.89
CA GLU A 443 -15.56 6.48 -18.18
C GLU A 443 -16.22 7.53 -19.07
N ARG A 444 -17.24 7.14 -19.82
CA ARG A 444 -18.03 8.03 -20.68
C ARG A 444 -19.20 8.68 -19.96
N CYS A 445 -19.42 8.41 -18.67
CA CYS A 445 -20.46 9.07 -17.89
C CYS A 445 -19.88 10.33 -17.22
N PRO A 446 -20.45 11.52 -17.45
CA PRO A 446 -19.98 12.75 -16.84
C PRO A 446 -20.56 12.91 -15.42
N ASN A 447 -19.89 12.34 -14.42
CA ASN A 447 -20.42 12.25 -13.05
C ASN A 447 -20.65 13.63 -12.41
N HIS A 448 -19.72 14.57 -12.59
CA HIS A 448 -19.84 15.90 -12.02
C HIS A 448 -20.90 16.74 -12.71
N MET A 449 -21.08 16.58 -14.04
CA MET A 449 -22.19 17.21 -14.74
C MET A 449 -23.53 16.66 -14.27
N ILE A 450 -23.66 15.34 -14.15
CA ILE A 450 -24.87 14.69 -13.61
C ILE A 450 -25.18 15.22 -12.21
N ASN A 451 -24.17 15.34 -11.34
CA ASN A 451 -24.33 15.91 -10.01
C ASN A 451 -24.88 17.34 -10.05
N ALA A 452 -24.28 18.22 -10.86
CA ALA A 452 -24.69 19.61 -10.98
C ALA A 452 -26.11 19.73 -11.55
N MET A 453 -26.44 18.95 -12.59
CA MET A 453 -27.78 18.94 -13.17
C MET A 453 -28.83 18.49 -12.15
N LEU A 454 -28.59 17.38 -11.44
CA LEU A 454 -29.51 16.88 -10.42
C LEU A 454 -29.70 17.90 -9.28
N LEU A 455 -28.61 18.51 -8.80
CA LEU A 455 -28.69 19.56 -7.79
C LEU A 455 -29.54 20.74 -8.28
N CYS A 456 -29.29 21.26 -9.48
CA CYS A 456 -30.08 22.35 -10.05
C CYS A 456 -31.55 21.97 -10.19
N CYS A 457 -31.86 20.74 -10.64
CA CYS A 457 -33.24 20.26 -10.73
C CYS A 457 -33.91 20.22 -9.34
N PHE A 458 -33.23 19.73 -8.30
CA PHE A 458 -33.78 19.70 -6.95
C PHE A 458 -34.02 21.11 -6.39
N LEU A 459 -33.09 22.04 -6.59
CA LEU A 459 -33.24 23.42 -6.12
C LEU A 459 -34.32 24.18 -6.88
N PHE A 460 -34.45 23.95 -8.19
CA PHE A 460 -35.53 24.52 -8.99
C PHE A 460 -36.89 23.97 -8.55
N ALA A 461 -37.00 22.64 -8.36
CA ALA A 461 -38.22 22.02 -7.87
C ALA A 461 -38.59 22.53 -6.47
N LEU A 462 -37.63 22.68 -5.55
CA LEU A 462 -37.86 23.25 -4.22
C LEU A 462 -38.33 24.70 -4.30
N SER A 463 -37.73 25.51 -5.17
CA SER A 463 -38.10 26.92 -5.38
C SER A 463 -39.50 27.07 -5.98
N MET A 464 -39.93 26.11 -6.81
CA MET A 464 -41.27 26.08 -7.40
C MET A 464 -42.34 25.54 -6.45
N ALA A 465 -41.96 24.69 -5.49
CA ALA A 465 -42.88 24.03 -4.58
C ALA A 465 -43.29 24.88 -3.36
N GLY A 466 -42.69 26.05 -3.12
CA GLY A 466 -43.08 26.93 -2.01
C GLY A 466 -42.34 28.27 -1.97
N ASP A 467 -42.61 29.06 -0.94
CA ASP A 467 -42.02 30.41 -0.69
C ASP A 467 -40.56 30.35 -0.18
N ASN A 468 -39.84 29.28 -0.54
CA ASN A 468 -38.46 29.02 -0.10
C ASN A 468 -37.43 29.78 -0.94
N ALA A 469 -37.76 30.98 -1.43
CA ALA A 469 -36.80 31.85 -2.11
C ALA A 469 -35.61 32.18 -1.20
N SER A 470 -35.79 32.11 0.12
CA SER A 470 -34.75 32.30 1.13
C SER A 470 -33.57 31.33 1.04
N ILE A 471 -33.69 30.20 0.33
CA ILE A 471 -32.53 29.32 0.09
C ILE A 471 -31.44 30.02 -0.72
N TRP A 472 -31.81 31.02 -1.53
CA TRP A 472 -30.90 31.80 -2.36
C TRP A 472 -30.22 32.94 -1.59
N ASP A 473 -30.72 33.27 -0.40
CA ASP A 473 -30.11 34.27 0.48
C ASP A 473 -28.95 33.68 1.32
N ASP A 474 -28.89 32.35 1.44
CA ASP A 474 -27.81 31.65 2.13
C ASP A 474 -26.54 31.59 1.25
N TRP A 475 -25.44 32.15 1.73
CA TRP A 475 -24.14 32.09 1.06
C TRP A 475 -23.63 30.66 0.85
N SER A 476 -24.01 29.73 1.73
CA SER A 476 -23.60 28.32 1.63
C SER A 476 -24.14 27.68 0.34
N THR A 477 -25.34 28.09 -0.09
CA THR A 477 -25.96 27.68 -1.36
C THR A 477 -25.07 28.03 -2.56
N TRP A 478 -24.59 29.26 -2.60
CA TRP A 478 -23.75 29.75 -3.70
C TRP A 478 -22.37 29.07 -3.72
N VAL A 479 -21.80 28.76 -2.56
CA VAL A 479 -20.53 28.02 -2.49
C VAL A 479 -20.69 26.59 -3.00
N ILE A 480 -21.75 25.89 -2.60
CA ILE A 480 -22.04 24.53 -3.08
C ILE A 480 -22.30 24.52 -4.59
N LEU A 481 -23.11 25.46 -5.09
CA LEU A 481 -23.38 25.62 -6.52
C LEU A 481 -22.13 25.96 -7.30
N GLY A 482 -21.32 26.91 -6.83
CA GLY A 482 -20.06 27.30 -7.45
C GLY A 482 -19.09 26.13 -7.55
N TYR A 483 -18.95 25.34 -6.48
CA TYR A 483 -18.16 24.11 -6.49
C TYR A 483 -18.69 23.10 -7.52
N SER A 484 -19.99 22.81 -7.50
CA SER A 484 -20.61 21.83 -8.40
C SER A 484 -20.47 22.26 -9.87
N ALA A 485 -20.71 23.53 -10.16
CA ALA A 485 -20.54 24.13 -11.48
C ALA A 485 -19.09 24.08 -11.97
N ALA A 486 -18.12 24.46 -11.13
CA ALA A 486 -16.70 24.42 -11.49
C ALA A 486 -16.26 22.98 -11.87
N ARG A 487 -16.70 21.98 -11.10
CA ARG A 487 -16.43 20.56 -11.41
C ARG A 487 -17.13 20.10 -12.68
N ALA A 488 -18.38 20.50 -12.89
CA ALA A 488 -19.14 20.18 -14.10
C ALA A 488 -18.51 20.81 -15.35
N VAL A 489 -18.02 22.06 -15.28
CA VAL A 489 -17.35 22.74 -16.42
C VAL A 489 -16.05 22.03 -16.82
N ILE A 490 -15.24 21.60 -15.85
CA ILE A 490 -14.01 20.83 -16.12
C ILE A 490 -14.33 19.54 -16.89
N GLU A 491 -15.43 18.87 -16.52
CA GLU A 491 -15.85 17.64 -17.18
C GLU A 491 -16.50 17.92 -18.54
N LEU A 492 -17.37 18.93 -18.65
CA LEU A 492 -18.00 19.37 -19.89
C LEU A 492 -16.96 19.65 -20.98
N ARG A 493 -15.83 20.29 -20.62
CA ARG A 493 -14.73 20.53 -21.57
C ARG A 493 -14.19 19.24 -22.21
N LYS A 494 -14.21 18.12 -21.50
CA LYS A 494 -13.81 16.80 -22.02
C LYS A 494 -14.86 16.22 -22.95
N PHE A 495 -16.13 16.58 -22.74
CA PHE A 495 -17.25 16.10 -23.55
C PHE A 495 -17.57 16.99 -24.74
N LEU A 496 -17.11 18.24 -24.79
CA LEU A 496 -17.31 19.17 -25.92
C LEU A 496 -17.12 18.53 -27.31
N PRO A 497 -16.10 17.69 -27.57
CA PRO A 497 -15.93 17.05 -28.88
C PRO A 497 -17.10 16.14 -29.31
N HIS A 498 -17.91 15.67 -28.36
CA HIS A 498 -19.05 14.78 -28.58
C HIS A 498 -20.37 15.53 -28.82
N PHE A 499 -20.40 16.85 -28.63
CA PHE A 499 -21.58 17.70 -28.92
C PHE A 499 -21.66 18.14 -30.39
N LYS A 500 -20.92 17.48 -31.29
CA LYS A 500 -21.03 17.73 -32.73
C LYS A 500 -22.42 17.28 -33.21
N LEU A 501 -23.10 18.17 -33.93
CA LEU A 501 -24.36 17.82 -34.60
C LEU A 501 -24.10 16.64 -35.54
N LEU A 502 -25.04 15.68 -35.55
CA LEU A 502 -24.99 14.57 -36.49
C LEU A 502 -25.04 15.14 -37.89
N GLN A 503 -23.99 14.89 -38.69
CA GLN A 503 -24.02 15.19 -40.11
C GLN A 503 -24.75 14.04 -40.82
N PRO A 504 -25.62 14.35 -41.79
CA PRO A 504 -26.25 13.32 -42.59
C PRO A 504 -25.16 12.48 -43.25
N VAL A 505 -25.30 11.16 -43.16
CA VAL A 505 -24.40 10.23 -43.86
C VAL A 505 -24.66 10.46 -45.35
N VAL A 506 -23.72 11.13 -46.02
CA VAL A 506 -23.72 11.20 -47.48
C VAL A 506 -23.50 9.78 -47.95
N GLN A 507 -24.58 9.08 -48.31
CA GLN A 507 -24.45 7.77 -48.94
C GLN A 507 -23.67 8.00 -50.24
N PRO A 508 -22.55 7.28 -50.46
CA PRO A 508 -21.88 7.35 -51.75
C PRO A 508 -22.91 7.00 -52.80
N GLN A 509 -23.16 7.94 -53.73
CA GLN A 509 -23.98 7.66 -54.90
C GLN A 509 -23.35 6.41 -55.52
N THR A 510 -24.08 5.31 -55.45
CA THR A 510 -23.70 4.11 -56.18
C THR A 510 -23.77 4.53 -57.64
N GLU A 511 -22.62 4.73 -58.26
CA GLU A 511 -22.51 4.97 -59.70
C GLU A 511 -23.21 3.79 -60.39
N GLN A 512 -24.47 3.99 -60.76
CA GLN A 512 -25.11 3.22 -61.80
C GLN A 512 -24.64 3.81 -63.13
N GLN A 513 -23.44 3.42 -63.56
CA GLN A 513 -23.03 3.38 -64.96
C GLN A 513 -22.17 2.14 -65.22
#